data_AF-A0A8S3I610-F1
#
_entry.id   AF-A0A8S3I610-F1
#
_cell.length_a   1.000
_cell.length_b   1.000
_cell.length_c   1.000
_cell.angle_alpha   90.00
_cell.angle_beta   90.00
_cell.angle_gamma   90.00
#
_symmetry.space_group_name_H-M   'P 1'
#
loop_
_entity.id
_entity.type
_entity.pdbx_description
1 polymer ?
#
loop_
_entity_poly.entity_id
_entity_poly.type
_entity_poly.pdbx_seq_one_letter_code
_entity_poly.pdbx_strand_id
1 'polypeptide(L)'
;MEQKIQQPQQKKITKRSIINFCQGVAITLFLLTSALIIFLIIAYCTSRKPLTSYAIVFDAGSSHTEMFVYYWPADKSDGLGTTSAVNQYFVCPLSSVTYVDSERPTEITKLKAISDFEQHANLLASYFRPCLEQAMSRIPSDRHKFSPVFLGATAGMRLSLLHNATRAKNVLESIREVFSNSPFQFVVNRQ
;
A
#
# COMPACT_ATOMS: atom_id res chain seq x y z
N MET A 1 -7.17 13.25 -94.36
CA MET A 1 -7.55 13.03 -92.94
C MET A 1 -6.46 12.19 -92.29
N GLU A 2 -5.40 12.83 -91.78
CA GLU A 2 -4.39 12.14 -90.95
C GLU A 2 -4.82 12.27 -89.48
N GLN A 3 -5.12 11.15 -88.85
CA GLN A 3 -5.28 11.10 -87.39
C GLN A 3 -3.90 11.06 -86.75
N LYS A 4 -3.55 12.14 -86.04
CA LYS A 4 -2.44 12.11 -85.08
C LYS A 4 -2.82 11.20 -83.92
N ILE A 5 -2.27 9.98 -83.92
CA ILE A 5 -2.32 9.07 -82.77
C ILE A 5 -1.46 9.69 -81.67
N GLN A 6 -2.12 10.18 -80.61
CA GLN A 6 -1.46 10.72 -79.43
C GLN A 6 -0.91 9.55 -78.60
N GLN A 7 0.40 9.33 -78.64
CA GLN A 7 1.02 8.33 -77.77
C GLN A 7 0.85 8.72 -76.29
N PRO A 8 0.53 7.75 -75.41
CA PRO A 8 0.34 8.03 -74.00
C PRO A 8 1.66 8.50 -73.38
N GLN A 9 1.62 9.67 -72.73
CA GLN A 9 2.75 10.22 -71.96
C GLN A 9 3.12 9.27 -70.83
N GLN A 10 4.08 8.39 -71.07
CA GLN A 10 4.67 7.52 -70.06
C GLN A 10 5.43 8.43 -69.07
N LYS A 11 4.83 8.72 -67.91
CA LYS A 11 5.47 9.47 -66.81
C LYS A 11 6.80 8.77 -66.48
N LYS A 12 7.93 9.38 -66.89
CA LYS A 12 9.28 8.91 -66.53
C LYS A 12 9.45 9.06 -65.02
N ILE A 13 9.23 7.98 -64.29
CA ILE A 13 9.56 7.90 -62.86
C ILE A 13 11.08 8.11 -62.76
N THR A 14 11.47 9.26 -62.23
CA THR A 14 12.88 9.66 -62.13
C THR A 14 13.56 8.80 -61.06
N LYS A 15 14.77 8.27 -61.30
CA LYS A 15 15.53 7.48 -60.30
C LYS A 15 15.57 8.13 -58.90
N ARG A 16 15.62 9.45 -58.84
CA ARG A 16 15.55 10.24 -57.59
C ARG A 16 14.25 10.04 -56.81
N SER A 17 13.11 9.90 -57.50
CA SER A 17 11.81 9.64 -56.87
C SER A 17 11.78 8.25 -56.19
N ILE A 18 12.37 7.25 -56.84
CA ILE A 18 12.49 5.89 -56.29
C ILE A 18 13.42 5.88 -55.06
N ILE A 19 14.55 6.58 -55.15
CA ILE A 19 15.51 6.69 -54.02
C ILE A 19 14.84 7.37 -52.82
N ASN A 20 14.15 8.48 -53.02
CA ASN A 20 13.46 9.20 -51.93
C ASN A 20 12.34 8.34 -51.31
N PHE A 21 11.63 7.54 -52.12
CA PHE A 21 10.63 6.59 -51.63
C PHE A 21 11.26 5.49 -50.78
N CYS A 22 12.34 4.86 -51.26
CA CYS A 22 13.06 3.84 -50.50
C CYS A 22 13.65 4.41 -49.20
N GLN A 23 14.17 5.63 -49.22
CA GLN A 23 14.66 6.32 -48.02
C GLN A 23 13.53 6.60 -47.03
N GLY A 24 12.36 7.05 -47.52
CA GLY A 24 11.17 7.23 -46.68
C GLY A 24 10.74 5.93 -46.00
N VAL A 25 10.68 4.82 -46.75
CA VAL A 25 10.36 3.49 -46.22
C VAL A 25 11.42 3.02 -45.21
N ALA A 26 12.71 3.24 -45.48
CA ALA A 26 13.77 2.86 -44.55
C ALA A 26 13.69 3.64 -43.23
N ILE A 27 13.41 4.95 -43.30
CA ILE A 27 13.25 5.80 -42.12
C ILE A 27 12.03 5.38 -41.31
N THR A 28 10.89 5.10 -41.94
CA THR A 28 9.69 4.66 -41.22
C THR A 28 9.89 3.31 -40.55
N LEU A 29 10.54 2.35 -41.21
CA LEU A 29 10.89 1.05 -40.61
C LEU A 29 11.86 1.22 -39.43
N PHE A 30 12.85 2.10 -39.54
CA PHE A 30 13.77 2.39 -38.45
C PHE A 30 13.04 3.01 -37.25
N LEU A 31 12.14 3.97 -37.49
CA LEU A 31 11.34 4.58 -36.41
C LEU A 31 10.41 3.56 -35.74
N LEU A 32 9.72 2.71 -36.50
CA LEU A 32 8.84 1.68 -35.94
C LEU A 32 9.59 0.64 -35.10
N THR A 33 10.75 0.18 -35.60
CA THR A 33 11.58 -0.79 -34.85
C THR A 33 12.16 -0.16 -33.59
N SER A 34 12.61 1.09 -33.64
CA SER A 34 13.09 1.81 -32.45
C SER A 34 11.99 1.98 -31.41
N ALA A 35 10.77 2.34 -31.82
CA ALA A 35 9.62 2.49 -30.93
C ALA A 35 9.25 1.15 -30.26
N LEU A 36 9.29 0.04 -31.00
CA LEU A 36 9.05 -1.30 -30.47
C LEU A 36 10.11 -1.68 -29.43
N ILE A 37 11.40 -1.44 -29.71
CA ILE A 37 12.49 -1.74 -28.77
C ILE A 37 12.32 -0.92 -27.49
N ILE A 38 12.02 0.38 -27.59
CA ILE A 38 11.78 1.24 -26.43
C ILE A 38 10.58 0.73 -25.60
N PHE A 39 9.48 0.36 -26.26
CA PHE A 39 8.32 -0.22 -25.59
C PHE A 39 8.68 -1.52 -24.85
N LEU A 40 9.43 -2.41 -25.49
CA LEU A 40 9.88 -3.66 -24.87
C LEU A 40 10.81 -3.42 -23.67
N ILE A 41 11.72 -2.44 -23.75
CA ILE A 41 12.58 -2.05 -22.63
C ILE A 41 11.72 -1.51 -21.46
N ILE A 42 10.74 -0.64 -21.73
CA ILE A 42 9.86 -0.11 -20.69
C ILE A 42 9.04 -1.22 -20.04
N ALA A 43 8.45 -2.12 -20.84
CA ALA A 43 7.71 -3.28 -20.36
C ALA A 43 8.59 -4.21 -19.51
N TYR A 44 9.81 -4.48 -19.97
CA TYR A 44 10.79 -5.30 -19.26
C TYR A 44 11.21 -4.66 -17.93
N CYS A 45 11.56 -3.37 -17.92
CA CYS A 45 11.96 -2.65 -16.71
C CYS A 45 10.81 -2.52 -15.71
N THR A 46 9.59 -2.32 -16.18
CA THR A 46 8.40 -2.25 -15.33
C THR A 46 8.07 -3.61 -14.71
N SER A 47 8.24 -4.70 -15.47
CA SER A 47 8.03 -6.07 -14.99
C SER A 47 9.08 -6.53 -13.97
N ARG A 48 10.24 -5.88 -13.93
CA ARG A 48 11.36 -6.18 -13.03
C ARG A 48 11.30 -5.46 -11.68
N LYS A 49 10.46 -4.43 -11.50
CA LYS A 49 10.35 -3.77 -10.19
C LYS A 49 9.71 -4.76 -9.21
N PRO A 50 10.45 -5.23 -8.17
CA PRO A 50 9.90 -6.19 -7.24
C PRO A 50 8.68 -5.56 -6.56
N LEU A 51 7.59 -6.29 -6.59
CA LEU A 51 6.35 -5.90 -5.96
C LEU A 51 6.63 -5.76 -4.45
N THR A 52 6.33 -4.63 -3.80
CA THR A 52 6.57 -4.50 -2.34
C THR A 52 5.32 -4.86 -1.55
N SER A 53 5.48 -5.65 -0.49
CA SER A 53 4.45 -5.96 0.50
C SER A 53 4.70 -5.17 1.79
N TYR A 54 3.63 -4.92 2.55
CA TYR A 54 3.68 -4.21 3.83
C TYR A 54 2.88 -4.96 4.89
N ALA A 55 3.20 -4.79 6.16
CA ALA A 55 2.36 -5.19 7.29
C ALA A 55 2.40 -4.13 8.38
N ILE A 56 1.30 -4.00 9.10
CA ILE A 56 1.13 -3.07 10.22
C ILE A 56 0.91 -3.89 11.48
N VAL A 57 1.72 -3.65 12.50
CA VAL A 57 1.64 -4.35 13.79
C VAL A 57 1.56 -3.33 14.90
N PHE A 58 0.47 -3.34 15.66
CA PHE A 58 0.35 -2.62 16.91
C PHE A 58 0.83 -3.51 18.05
N ASP A 59 1.94 -3.14 18.69
CA ASP A 59 2.38 -3.73 19.94
C ASP A 59 1.72 -2.99 21.10
N ALA A 60 0.76 -3.65 21.74
CA ALA A 60 0.00 -3.11 22.87
C ALA A 60 0.60 -3.63 24.18
N GLY A 61 1.61 -2.88 24.65
CA GLY A 61 2.22 -3.02 25.96
C GLY A 61 1.30 -2.58 27.11
N SER A 62 1.68 -2.90 28.34
CA SER A 62 0.96 -2.48 29.54
C SER A 62 1.06 -0.99 29.84
N SER A 63 1.99 -0.27 29.22
CA SER A 63 2.24 1.16 29.51
C SER A 63 2.11 2.08 28.30
N HIS A 64 2.07 1.54 27.10
CA HIS A 64 1.92 2.26 25.85
C HIS A 64 1.61 1.29 24.71
N THR A 65 1.13 1.84 23.60
CA THR A 65 0.97 1.12 22.34
C THR A 65 1.82 1.79 21.27
N GLU A 66 2.48 0.99 20.45
CA GLU A 66 3.28 1.46 19.31
C GLU A 66 2.86 0.74 18.03
N MET A 67 2.72 1.48 16.93
CA MET A 67 2.50 0.92 15.60
C MET A 67 3.84 0.78 14.87
N PHE A 68 4.16 -0.43 14.43
CA PHE A 68 5.28 -0.74 13.57
C PHE A 68 4.76 -1.05 12.18
N VAL A 69 5.34 -0.42 11.16
CA VAL A 69 5.08 -0.77 9.76
C VAL A 69 6.32 -1.44 9.19
N TYR A 70 6.14 -2.61 8.60
CA TYR A 70 7.19 -3.39 7.95
C TYR A 70 6.96 -3.46 6.45
N TYR A 71 8.02 -3.72 5.70
CA TYR A 71 7.95 -3.97 4.28
C TYR A 71 8.97 -5.02 3.83
N TRP A 72 8.66 -5.70 2.74
CA TRP A 72 9.56 -6.69 2.11
C TRP A 72 9.26 -6.83 0.62
N PRO A 73 10.23 -7.28 -0.19
CA PRO A 73 9.98 -7.72 -1.56
C PRO A 73 8.98 -8.88 -1.58
N ALA A 74 7.89 -8.73 -2.32
CA ALA A 74 6.83 -9.72 -2.46
C ALA A 74 7.17 -10.81 -3.49
N ASP A 75 8.23 -10.63 -4.27
CA ASP A 75 8.75 -11.67 -5.14
C ASP A 75 9.50 -12.71 -4.31
N LYS A 76 8.93 -13.92 -4.23
CA LYS A 76 9.58 -15.11 -3.66
C LYS A 76 10.44 -15.82 -4.72
N SER A 77 11.17 -15.04 -5.52
CA SER A 77 11.66 -15.45 -6.84
C SER A 77 12.90 -16.34 -6.81
N ASP A 78 13.48 -16.60 -5.65
CA ASP A 78 14.68 -17.41 -5.48
C ASP A 78 14.42 -18.91 -5.35
N GLY A 79 13.16 -19.38 -5.24
CA GLY A 79 12.83 -20.82 -5.28
C GLY A 79 13.46 -21.69 -4.16
N LEU A 80 14.34 -21.10 -3.34
CA LEU A 80 15.08 -21.70 -2.24
C LEU A 80 14.38 -21.55 -0.89
N GLY A 81 13.23 -20.87 -0.85
CA GLY A 81 12.52 -20.60 0.41
C GLY A 81 13.26 -19.63 1.34
N THR A 82 14.24 -18.89 0.82
CA THR A 82 15.01 -17.90 1.58
C THR A 82 14.09 -16.74 1.94
N THR A 83 14.03 -16.44 3.23
CA THR A 83 13.22 -15.36 3.79
C THR A 83 13.65 -14.03 3.18
N SER A 84 12.81 -13.42 2.35
CA SER A 84 12.98 -12.00 2.00
C SER A 84 13.13 -11.22 3.31
N ALA A 85 14.25 -10.51 3.47
CA ALA A 85 14.52 -9.75 4.69
C ALA A 85 13.35 -8.78 4.93
N VAL A 86 12.71 -8.91 6.10
CA VAL A 86 11.65 -8.01 6.54
C VAL A 86 12.31 -6.78 7.14
N ASN A 87 12.01 -5.62 6.59
CA ASN A 87 12.59 -4.36 7.02
C ASN A 87 11.52 -3.52 7.74
N GLN A 88 11.92 -2.84 8.80
CA GLN A 88 11.07 -1.82 9.42
C GLN A 88 10.99 -0.61 8.48
N TYR A 89 9.78 -0.20 8.13
CA TYR A 89 9.52 1.00 7.34
C TYR A 89 9.49 2.24 8.24
N PHE A 90 8.62 2.25 9.26
CA PHE A 90 8.57 3.30 10.28
C PHE A 90 7.82 2.85 11.53
N VAL A 91 7.94 3.64 12.60
CA VAL A 91 7.26 3.46 13.89
C VAL A 91 6.40 4.68 14.19
N CYS A 92 5.22 4.48 14.77
CA CYS A 92 4.33 5.52 15.27
C CYS A 92 3.89 5.19 16.70
N PRO A 93 4.42 5.90 17.71
CA PRO A 93 3.92 5.79 19.08
C PRO A 93 2.53 6.41 19.21
N LEU A 94 1.59 5.68 19.79
CA LEU A 94 0.24 6.20 19.99
C LEU A 94 0.26 7.23 21.11
N SER A 95 -0.36 8.38 20.85
CA SER A 95 -0.50 9.44 21.82
C SER A 95 -1.52 9.07 22.87
N SER A 96 -1.30 9.49 24.12
CA SER A 96 -2.30 9.34 25.18
C SER A 96 -3.53 10.19 24.89
N VAL A 97 -4.69 9.70 25.29
CA VAL A 97 -5.95 10.47 25.30
C VAL A 97 -6.21 10.96 26.72
N THR A 98 -6.56 12.23 26.84
CA THR A 98 -6.99 12.81 28.11
C THR A 98 -8.51 12.69 28.23
N TYR A 99 -8.97 12.09 29.31
CA TYR A 99 -10.38 12.02 29.67
C TYR A 99 -10.64 12.86 30.92
N VAL A 100 -11.72 13.63 30.88
CA VAL A 100 -12.19 14.43 32.01
C VAL A 100 -13.55 13.86 32.42
N ASP A 101 -13.67 13.48 33.68
CA ASP A 101 -14.90 12.95 34.25
C ASP A 101 -15.93 14.08 34.37
N SER A 102 -17.10 13.89 33.76
CA SER A 102 -18.19 14.88 33.80
C SER A 102 -18.68 15.15 35.23
N GLU A 103 -18.60 14.17 36.12
CA GLU A 103 -19.00 14.29 37.53
C GLU A 103 -17.88 14.86 38.40
N ARG A 104 -16.62 14.73 37.96
CA ARG A 104 -15.42 15.24 38.65
C ARG A 104 -14.51 16.00 37.68
N PRO A 105 -14.86 17.25 37.31
CA PRO A 105 -14.17 18.00 36.25
C PRO A 105 -12.70 18.34 36.55
N THR A 106 -12.27 18.23 37.81
CA THR A 106 -10.89 18.45 38.26
C THR A 106 -10.03 17.19 38.14
N GLU A 107 -10.62 16.02 37.89
CA GLU A 107 -9.92 14.76 37.73
C GLU A 107 -9.63 14.51 36.25
N ILE A 108 -8.35 14.53 35.92
CA ILE A 108 -7.85 14.33 34.57
C ILE A 108 -7.20 12.96 34.49
N THR A 109 -7.82 12.04 33.74
CA THR A 109 -7.30 10.70 33.52
C THR A 109 -6.57 10.65 32.18
N LYS A 110 -5.32 10.17 32.20
CA LYS A 110 -4.51 9.99 30.99
C LYS A 110 -4.54 8.53 30.57
N LEU A 111 -5.24 8.24 29.47
CA LEU A 111 -5.36 6.90 28.89
C LEU A 111 -4.21 6.69 27.90
N LYS A 112 -3.38 5.68 28.12
CA LYS A 112 -2.16 5.46 27.32
C LYS A 112 -2.00 4.02 26.82
N ALA A 113 -2.24 3.02 27.66
CA ALA A 113 -2.28 1.62 27.25
C ALA A 113 -3.71 1.22 26.87
N ILE A 114 -3.90 0.24 25.99
CA ILE A 114 -5.26 -0.19 25.60
C ILE A 114 -6.10 -0.69 26.78
N SER A 115 -5.46 -1.20 27.84
CA SER A 115 -6.14 -1.62 29.07
C SER A 115 -6.74 -0.44 29.86
N ASP A 116 -6.27 0.78 29.65
CA ASP A 116 -6.80 1.97 30.33
C ASP A 116 -8.21 2.31 29.81
N PHE A 117 -8.57 1.83 28.62
CA PHE A 117 -9.82 2.14 27.94
C PHE A 117 -10.99 1.21 28.33
N GLU A 118 -10.87 0.41 29.40
CA GLU A 118 -11.93 -0.50 29.87
C GLU A 118 -13.31 0.17 30.02
N GLN A 119 -13.33 1.44 30.42
CA GLN A 119 -14.54 2.23 30.60
C GLN A 119 -14.74 3.30 29.50
N HIS A 120 -13.81 3.36 28.54
CA HIS A 120 -13.71 4.43 27.55
C HIS A 120 -13.47 3.88 26.14
N ALA A 121 -14.03 2.71 25.82
CA ALA A 121 -13.85 2.05 24.53
C ALA A 121 -14.23 2.95 23.34
N ASN A 122 -15.19 3.86 23.51
CA ASN A 122 -15.59 4.86 22.52
C ASN A 122 -14.45 5.82 22.10
N LEU A 123 -13.39 5.95 22.92
CA LEU A 123 -12.22 6.78 22.61
C LEU A 123 -11.13 6.02 21.82
N LEU A 124 -11.27 4.70 21.62
CA LEU A 124 -10.25 3.92 20.91
C LEU A 124 -10.13 4.35 19.44
N ALA A 125 -11.25 4.70 18.79
CA ALA A 125 -11.22 5.18 17.42
C ALA A 125 -10.36 6.44 17.23
N SER A 126 -10.43 7.40 18.16
CA SER A 126 -9.58 8.60 18.11
C SER A 126 -8.15 8.30 18.56
N TYR A 127 -7.94 7.34 19.46
CA TYR A 127 -6.63 6.89 19.91
C TYR A 127 -5.79 6.24 18.80
N PHE A 128 -6.37 5.38 17.96
CA PHE A 128 -5.65 4.71 16.86
C PHE A 128 -5.54 5.55 15.57
N ARG A 129 -6.49 6.46 15.33
CA ARG A 129 -6.61 7.20 14.07
C ARG A 129 -5.33 7.91 13.60
N PRO A 130 -4.58 8.66 14.45
CA PRO A 130 -3.40 9.39 13.98
C PRO A 130 -2.34 8.47 13.34
N CYS A 131 -2.08 7.30 13.95
CA CYS A 131 -1.11 6.34 13.41
C CYS A 131 -1.66 5.62 12.18
N LEU A 132 -2.95 5.28 12.14
CA LEU A 132 -3.57 4.69 10.94
C LEU A 132 -3.53 5.65 9.75
N GLU A 133 -3.79 6.95 9.96
CA GLU A 133 -3.66 7.99 8.92
C GLU A 133 -2.21 8.16 8.45
N GLN A 134 -1.25 8.06 9.37
CA GLN A 134 0.16 8.04 9.00
C GLN A 134 0.52 6.82 8.14
N ALA A 135 -0.04 5.64 8.42
CA ALA A 135 0.12 4.46 7.56
C ALA A 135 -0.53 4.65 6.19
N MET A 136 -1.76 5.19 6.13
CA MET A 136 -2.47 5.43 4.88
C MET A 136 -1.73 6.42 3.97
N SER A 137 -1.07 7.43 4.55
CA SER A 137 -0.30 8.42 3.78
C SER A 137 1.05 7.91 3.27
N ARG A 138 1.65 6.92 3.94
CA ARG A 138 3.00 6.42 3.60
C ARG A 138 3.02 5.13 2.81
N ILE A 139 2.01 4.27 2.96
CA ILE A 139 1.85 3.03 2.20
C ILE A 139 1.13 3.38 0.89
N PRO A 140 1.61 2.90 -0.28
CA PRO A 140 0.91 3.13 -1.55
C PRO A 140 -0.54 2.62 -1.52
N SER A 141 -1.48 3.38 -2.09
CA SER A 141 -2.92 3.09 -1.98
C SER A 141 -3.33 1.76 -2.62
N ASP A 142 -2.64 1.34 -3.69
CA ASP A 142 -2.81 0.03 -4.32
C ASP A 142 -2.44 -1.14 -3.39
N ARG A 143 -1.73 -0.85 -2.29
CA ARG A 143 -1.27 -1.83 -1.28
C ARG A 143 -2.13 -1.91 -0.04
N HIS A 144 -2.98 -0.92 0.24
CA HIS A 144 -3.74 -0.87 1.50
C HIS A 144 -4.52 -2.17 1.75
N LYS A 145 -5.34 -2.59 0.78
CA LYS A 145 -6.17 -3.81 0.87
C LYS A 145 -5.39 -5.14 0.99
N PHE A 146 -4.08 -5.13 0.74
CA PHE A 146 -3.19 -6.29 0.83
C PHE A 146 -2.23 -6.21 2.00
N SER A 147 -2.24 -5.09 2.73
CA SER A 147 -1.36 -4.86 3.87
C SER A 147 -2.11 -5.28 5.14
N PRO A 148 -1.75 -6.41 5.77
CA PRO A 148 -2.44 -6.84 6.97
C PRO A 148 -2.16 -5.91 8.14
N VAL A 149 -3.19 -5.69 8.96
CA VAL A 149 -3.09 -5.00 10.23
C VAL A 149 -3.34 -5.97 11.39
N PHE A 150 -2.41 -6.00 12.34
CA PHE A 150 -2.43 -6.85 13.52
C PHE A 150 -2.31 -6.00 14.78
N LEU A 151 -2.89 -6.49 15.88
CA LEU A 151 -2.57 -6.00 17.22
C LEU A 151 -2.22 -7.18 18.12
N GLY A 152 -1.05 -7.10 18.75
CA GLY A 152 -0.62 -8.02 19.78
C GLY A 152 -0.74 -7.34 21.13
N ALA A 153 -1.61 -7.83 22.00
CA ALA A 153 -1.72 -7.34 23.37
C ALA A 153 -0.95 -8.24 24.34
N THR A 154 -0.23 -7.63 25.26
CA THR A 154 0.64 -8.33 26.23
C THR A 154 -0.05 -8.50 27.60
N ALA A 155 0.72 -8.47 28.69
CA ALA A 155 0.25 -8.79 30.04
C ALA A 155 -0.88 -7.87 30.54
N GLY A 156 -0.91 -6.60 30.11
CA GLY A 156 -1.94 -5.63 30.54
C GLY A 156 -3.36 -6.09 30.19
N MET A 157 -3.58 -6.52 28.94
CA MET A 157 -4.89 -7.05 28.54
C MET A 157 -5.21 -8.41 29.15
N ARG A 158 -4.20 -9.26 29.41
CA ARG A 158 -4.41 -10.52 30.12
C ARG A 158 -4.94 -10.27 31.54
N LEU A 159 -4.36 -9.30 32.25
CA LEU A 159 -4.82 -8.90 33.58
C LEU A 159 -6.22 -8.27 33.54
N SER A 160 -6.47 -7.38 32.57
CA SER A 160 -7.78 -6.78 32.33
C SER A 160 -8.88 -7.83 32.12
N LEU A 161 -8.61 -8.88 31.34
CA LEU A 161 -9.53 -10.01 31.14
C LEU A 161 -9.85 -10.78 32.42
N LEU A 162 -8.88 -10.94 33.33
CA LEU A 162 -9.09 -11.60 34.62
C LEU A 162 -9.88 -10.73 35.61
N HIS A 163 -9.66 -9.42 35.57
CA HIS A 163 -10.37 -8.47 36.43
C HIS A 163 -11.82 -8.26 35.98
N ASN A 164 -12.03 -7.98 34.69
CA ASN A 164 -13.36 -7.79 34.13
C ASN A 164 -13.41 -8.22 32.66
N ALA A 165 -13.72 -9.50 32.42
CA ALA A 165 -13.76 -10.08 31.09
C ALA A 165 -14.71 -9.35 30.12
N THR A 166 -15.84 -8.83 30.61
CA THR A 166 -16.83 -8.16 29.77
C THR A 166 -16.28 -6.83 29.23
N ARG A 167 -15.68 -6.00 30.11
CA ARG A 167 -15.07 -4.73 29.70
C ARG A 167 -13.86 -4.94 28.78
N ALA A 168 -13.00 -5.89 29.12
CA ALA A 168 -11.84 -6.23 28.30
C ALA A 168 -12.26 -6.72 26.90
N LYS A 169 -13.32 -7.54 26.80
CA LYS A 169 -13.87 -7.96 25.50
C LYS A 169 -14.45 -6.78 24.71
N ASN A 170 -15.11 -5.84 25.39
CA ASN A 170 -15.62 -4.63 24.74
C ASN A 170 -14.49 -3.76 24.15
N VAL A 171 -13.37 -3.61 24.87
CA VAL A 171 -12.16 -2.95 24.34
C VAL A 171 -11.67 -3.65 23.09
N LEU A 172 -11.49 -4.99 23.14
CA LEU A 172 -11.03 -5.75 21.98
C LEU A 172 -11.99 -5.64 20.80
N GLU A 173 -13.30 -5.67 21.03
CA GLU A 173 -14.29 -5.55 19.97
C GLU A 173 -14.28 -4.16 19.33
N SER A 174 -14.16 -3.10 20.13
CA SER A 174 -13.99 -1.74 19.59
C SER A 174 -12.70 -1.61 18.76
N ILE A 175 -11.61 -2.26 19.17
CA ILE A 175 -10.38 -2.33 18.35
C ILE A 175 -10.63 -3.04 17.03
N ARG A 176 -11.37 -4.16 17.04
CA ARG A 176 -11.74 -4.88 15.81
C ARG A 176 -12.53 -4.00 14.87
N GLU A 177 -13.49 -3.23 15.38
CA GLU A 177 -14.28 -2.29 14.60
C GLU A 177 -13.39 -1.20 13.97
N VAL A 178 -12.50 -0.60 14.76
CA VAL A 178 -11.56 0.42 14.27
C VAL A 178 -10.71 -0.11 13.11
N PHE A 179 -10.16 -1.32 13.24
CA PHE A 179 -9.33 -1.91 12.18
C PHE A 179 -10.14 -2.38 10.97
N SER A 180 -11.34 -2.93 11.19
CA SER A 180 -12.24 -3.34 10.11
C SER A 180 -12.72 -2.15 9.26
N ASN A 181 -12.84 -0.97 9.88
CA ASN A 181 -13.19 0.27 9.19
C ASN A 181 -11.99 0.97 8.54
N SER A 182 -10.77 0.45 8.69
CA SER A 182 -9.58 0.95 8.01
C SER A 182 -9.45 0.36 6.60
N PRO A 183 -8.70 0.96 5.66
CA PRO A 183 -8.50 0.39 4.32
C PRO A 183 -7.51 -0.80 4.30
N PHE A 184 -6.96 -1.16 5.46
CA PHE A 184 -6.00 -2.26 5.60
C PHE A 184 -6.69 -3.60 5.78
N GLN A 185 -6.00 -4.69 5.46
CA GLN A 185 -6.54 -6.02 5.62
C GLN A 185 -6.55 -6.40 7.10
N PHE A 186 -7.69 -6.25 7.77
CA PHE A 186 -7.79 -6.74 9.15
C PHE A 186 -7.85 -8.28 9.18
N VAL A 187 -6.84 -8.90 9.77
CA VAL A 187 -6.72 -10.36 9.87
C VAL A 187 -7.16 -10.78 11.26
N VAL A 188 -8.33 -11.42 11.35
CA VAL A 188 -8.80 -12.07 12.57
C VAL A 188 -8.34 -13.52 12.54
N ASN A 189 -7.45 -13.91 13.44
CA ASN A 189 -7.24 -15.34 13.69
C ASN A 189 -8.54 -15.88 14.30
N ARG A 190 -9.30 -16.65 13.52
CA ARG A 190 -10.30 -17.57 14.07
C ARG A 190 -9.53 -18.68 14.78
N GLN A 191 -9.33 -18.53 16.07
CA GLN A 191 -9.07 -19.67 16.97
C GLN A 191 -10.34 -19.99 17.72
#